data_AF-A0A8C0IXB6-F1
#
_entry.id   AF-A0A8C0IXB6-F1
#
_cell.length_a   1.000
_cell.length_b   1.000
_cell.length_c   1.000
_cell.angle_alpha   90.00
_cell.angle_beta   90.00
_cell.angle_gamma   90.00
#
_symmetry.space_group_name_H-M   'P 1'
#
loop_
_entity.id
_entity.type
_entity.pdbx_description
1 polymer ?
#
loop_
_entity_poly.entity_id
_entity_poly.type
_entity_poly.pdbx_seq_one_letter_code
_entity_poly.pdbx_strand_id
1 'polypeptide(L)'
;MQNFRMSLTAEQQTNFNTVLTREKMKKENIINDLSDKLKTITQQQERDKDLIETLSEDRARLLEEKKKLEEEVNKMRSSNFIPSAYLPTASESCGACAPDLAAETERVASEITDEGRLDSAMETSMMAVHENIHMLSEEKQRIMLLERTLQLKEEENKRLNQRLMSQSMSSVSSRHSEKIAIRDFQVGDLVLIILDERHDNYVLFTVSPTLYFLHSESLTALDLKPASGASRRPWVLGKVMEKEYCQAKKAQNRFKVPLGTKFYRVKAVPWNKKV
;
A
#
# COMPACT_ATOMS: atom_id res chain seq x y z
N MET A 1 8.43 67.82 2.15
CA MET A 1 9.01 66.49 2.50
C MET A 1 8.22 65.72 3.56
N GLN A 2 7.86 66.32 4.71
CA GLN A 2 7.30 65.58 5.86
C GLN A 2 6.04 64.76 5.53
N ASN A 3 5.05 65.35 4.84
CA ASN A 3 3.80 64.68 4.43
C ASN A 3 4.04 63.43 3.56
N PHE A 4 5.08 63.44 2.70
CA PHE A 4 5.42 62.29 1.85
C PHE A 4 5.92 61.09 2.67
N ARG A 5 6.71 61.34 3.74
CA ARG A 5 7.15 60.29 4.67
C ARG A 5 5.97 59.72 5.46
N MET A 6 5.01 60.55 5.85
CA MET A 6 3.76 60.10 6.50
C MET A 6 2.93 59.22 5.58
N SER A 7 2.72 59.65 4.32
CA SER A 7 1.97 58.88 3.31
C SER A 7 2.61 57.50 3.06
N LEU A 8 3.93 57.45 2.84
CA LEU A 8 4.67 56.20 2.63
C LEU A 8 4.55 55.25 3.84
N THR A 9 4.54 55.79 5.06
CA THR A 9 4.40 54.97 6.29
C THR A 9 2.97 54.41 6.41
N ALA A 10 1.94 55.21 6.08
CA ALA A 10 0.55 54.75 6.08
C ALA A 10 0.29 53.68 5.00
N GLU A 11 0.90 53.82 3.82
CA GLU A 11 0.85 52.83 2.75
C GLU A 11 1.52 51.50 3.16
N GLN A 12 2.69 51.57 3.79
CA GLN A 12 3.38 50.39 4.32
C GLN A 12 2.56 49.68 5.41
N GLN A 13 1.96 50.43 6.34
CA GLN A 13 1.08 49.86 7.36
C GLN A 13 -0.18 49.21 6.76
N THR A 14 -0.77 49.82 5.73
CA THR A 14 -1.93 49.26 5.01
C THR A 14 -1.56 47.95 4.34
N ASN A 15 -0.47 47.92 3.57
CA ASN A 15 0.04 46.71 2.93
C ASN A 15 0.35 45.59 3.94
N PHE A 16 0.99 45.91 5.07
CA PHE A 16 1.23 44.96 6.16
C PHE A 16 -0.07 44.38 6.72
N ASN A 17 -1.07 45.23 7.02
CA ASN A 17 -2.37 44.80 7.52
C ASN A 17 -3.12 43.89 6.52
N THR A 18 -3.06 44.20 5.21
CA THR A 18 -3.63 43.36 4.15
C THR A 18 -2.95 41.99 4.06
N VAL A 19 -1.62 41.93 4.13
CA VAL A 19 -0.88 40.66 4.13
C VAL A 19 -1.17 39.85 5.39
N LEU A 20 -1.16 40.47 6.57
CA LEU A 20 -1.47 39.82 7.85
C LEU A 20 -2.90 39.23 7.85
N THR A 21 -3.88 39.97 7.33
CA THR A 21 -5.27 39.50 7.20
C THR A 21 -5.37 38.29 6.26
N ARG A 22 -4.69 38.34 5.11
CA ARG A 22 -4.64 37.23 4.14
C ARG A 22 -4.01 35.97 4.73
N GLU A 23 -2.90 36.10 5.47
CA GLU A 23 -2.24 34.97 6.12
C GLU A 23 -3.02 34.44 7.35
N LYS A 24 -3.78 35.29 8.07
CA LYS A 24 -4.74 34.82 9.07
C LYS A 24 -5.81 33.94 8.40
N MET A 25 -6.47 34.45 7.36
CA MET A 25 -7.56 33.74 6.67
C MET A 25 -7.09 32.41 6.08
N LYS A 26 -5.88 32.35 5.49
CA LYS A 26 -5.27 31.08 5.04
C LYS A 26 -5.12 30.06 6.18
N LYS A 27 -4.59 30.48 7.33
CA LYS A 27 -4.41 29.60 8.50
C LYS A 27 -5.75 29.12 9.05
N GLU A 28 -6.74 30.00 9.11
CA GLU A 28 -8.10 29.71 9.59
C GLU A 28 -8.80 28.69 8.66
N ASN A 29 -8.67 28.84 7.34
CA ASN A 29 -9.14 27.85 6.36
C ASN A 29 -8.44 26.49 6.51
N ILE A 30 -7.13 26.46 6.75
CA ILE A 30 -6.36 25.21 6.98
C ILE A 30 -6.78 24.54 8.29
N ILE A 31 -7.02 25.31 9.36
CA ILE A 31 -7.51 24.79 10.64
C ILE A 31 -8.89 24.15 10.47
N ASN A 32 -9.80 24.78 9.72
CA ASN A 32 -11.13 24.25 9.44
C ASN A 32 -11.06 22.93 8.64
N ASP A 33 -10.30 22.91 7.52
CA ASP A 33 -10.08 21.71 6.70
C ASP A 33 -9.49 20.53 7.51
N LEU A 34 -8.53 20.80 8.39
CA LEU A 34 -7.96 19.79 9.29
C LEU A 34 -8.96 19.34 10.38
N SER A 35 -9.79 20.25 10.89
CA SER A 35 -10.82 19.95 11.90
C SER A 35 -11.94 19.09 11.32
N ASP A 36 -12.39 19.38 10.10
CA ASP A 36 -13.41 18.57 9.42
C ASP A 36 -12.86 17.19 9.05
N LYS A 37 -11.61 17.10 8.55
CA LYS A 37 -10.95 15.80 8.31
C LYS A 37 -10.79 14.98 9.58
N LEU A 38 -10.39 15.61 10.69
CA LEU A 38 -10.31 14.95 11.99
C LEU A 38 -11.69 14.41 12.42
N LYS A 39 -12.74 15.23 12.31
CA LYS A 39 -14.12 14.83 12.62
C LYS A 39 -14.60 13.66 11.78
N THR A 40 -14.35 13.65 10.46
CA THR A 40 -14.68 12.52 9.58
C THR A 40 -13.91 11.26 9.95
N ILE A 41 -12.62 11.36 10.31
CA ILE A 41 -11.81 10.21 10.74
C ILE A 41 -12.35 9.65 12.06
N THR A 42 -12.62 10.47 13.07
CA THR A 42 -13.21 10.01 14.34
C THR A 42 -14.58 9.34 14.13
N GLN A 43 -15.42 9.89 13.24
CA GLN A 43 -16.71 9.29 12.88
C GLN A 43 -16.59 7.98 12.08
N GLN A 44 -15.45 7.73 11.41
CA GLN A 44 -15.15 6.44 10.80
C GLN A 44 -14.65 5.45 11.86
N GLN A 45 -13.74 5.88 12.75
CA GLN A 45 -13.21 5.03 13.83
C GLN A 45 -14.29 4.50 14.78
N GLU A 46 -15.30 5.31 15.11
CA GLU A 46 -16.42 4.83 15.96
C GLU A 46 -17.25 3.75 15.24
N ARG A 47 -17.58 3.96 13.95
CA ARG A 47 -18.28 2.94 13.15
C ARG A 47 -17.47 1.67 12.94
N ASP A 48 -16.15 1.79 12.79
CA ASP A 48 -15.25 0.64 12.67
C ASP A 48 -15.15 -0.13 13.99
N LYS A 49 -15.13 0.59 15.13
CA LYS A 49 -15.21 -0.01 16.47
C LYS A 49 -16.52 -0.78 16.66
N ASP A 50 -17.67 -0.17 16.36
CA ASP A 50 -18.99 -0.78 16.57
C ASP A 50 -19.16 -2.03 15.68
N LEU A 51 -18.61 -2.00 14.46
CA LEU A 51 -18.54 -3.15 13.55
C LEU A 51 -17.62 -4.26 14.09
N ILE A 52 -16.46 -3.91 14.65
CA ILE A 52 -15.54 -4.87 15.28
C ILE A 52 -16.18 -5.52 16.51
N GLU A 53 -16.90 -4.75 17.33
CA GLU A 53 -17.64 -5.25 18.49
C GLU A 53 -18.70 -6.27 18.05
N THR A 54 -19.57 -5.90 17.09
CA THR A 54 -20.57 -6.79 16.48
C THR A 54 -19.95 -8.09 15.93
N LEU A 55 -18.88 -7.99 15.13
CA LEU A 55 -18.19 -9.15 14.57
C LEU A 55 -17.50 -10.02 15.64
N SER A 56 -17.13 -9.44 16.79
CA SER A 56 -16.57 -10.19 17.91
C SER A 56 -17.63 -11.00 18.66
N GLU A 57 -18.84 -10.45 18.83
CA GLU A 57 -19.99 -11.17 19.37
C GLU A 57 -20.42 -12.31 18.44
N ASP A 58 -20.57 -12.02 17.14
CA ASP A 58 -20.94 -13.01 16.12
C ASP A 58 -19.95 -14.19 16.12
N ARG A 59 -18.65 -13.89 16.18
CA ARG A 59 -17.60 -14.91 16.30
C ARG A 59 -17.69 -15.71 17.61
N ALA A 60 -18.06 -15.09 18.73
CA ALA A 60 -18.24 -15.78 20.00
C ALA A 60 -19.45 -16.74 19.95
N ARG A 61 -20.58 -16.31 19.38
CA ARG A 61 -21.78 -17.14 19.21
C ARG A 61 -21.51 -18.34 18.30
N LEU A 62 -20.83 -18.13 17.16
CA LEU A 62 -20.43 -19.20 16.23
C LEU A 62 -19.43 -20.19 16.86
N LEU A 63 -18.56 -19.75 17.77
CA LEU A 63 -17.63 -20.66 18.48
C LEU A 63 -18.36 -21.57 19.48
N GLU A 64 -19.36 -21.06 20.20
CA GLU A 64 -20.14 -21.87 21.14
C GLU A 64 -21.11 -22.82 20.40
N GLU A 65 -21.72 -22.38 19.29
CA GLU A 65 -22.50 -23.25 18.40
C GLU A 65 -21.65 -24.38 17.81
N LYS A 66 -20.45 -24.05 17.28
CA LYS A 66 -19.48 -25.05 16.81
C LYS A 66 -19.16 -26.07 17.90
N LYS A 67 -18.85 -25.61 19.11
CA LYS A 67 -18.53 -26.48 20.25
C LYS A 67 -19.69 -27.42 20.58
N LYS A 68 -20.93 -26.93 20.62
CA LYS A 68 -22.13 -27.77 20.84
C LYS A 68 -22.28 -28.84 19.75
N LEU A 69 -22.04 -28.50 18.49
CA LEU A 69 -22.08 -29.45 17.38
C LEU A 69 -20.94 -30.49 17.46
N GLU A 70 -19.74 -30.09 17.88
CA GLU A 70 -18.62 -31.01 18.14
C GLU A 70 -18.94 -31.98 19.31
N GLU A 71 -19.59 -31.50 20.37
CA GLU A 71 -20.09 -32.33 21.48
C GLU A 71 -21.18 -33.32 21.03
N GLU A 72 -22.16 -32.89 20.23
CA GLU A 72 -23.21 -33.76 19.69
C GLU A 72 -22.66 -34.82 18.72
N VAL A 73 -21.72 -34.45 17.83
CA VAL A 73 -21.02 -35.40 16.95
C VAL A 73 -20.19 -36.40 17.76
N ASN A 74 -19.50 -35.96 18.81
CA ASN A 74 -18.73 -36.87 19.66
C ASN A 74 -19.66 -37.82 20.44
N LYS A 75 -20.82 -37.33 20.90
CA LYS A 75 -21.85 -38.16 21.54
C LYS A 75 -22.37 -39.24 20.60
N MET A 76 -22.74 -38.91 19.36
CA MET A 76 -23.15 -39.90 18.36
C MET A 76 -22.02 -40.87 17.96
N ARG A 77 -20.76 -40.43 17.95
CA ARG A 77 -19.61 -41.32 17.75
C ARG A 77 -19.47 -42.31 18.91
N SER A 78 -19.65 -41.87 20.15
CA SER A 78 -19.55 -42.72 21.35
C SER A 78 -20.68 -43.73 21.50
N SER A 79 -21.90 -43.43 21.02
CA SER A 79 -23.04 -44.38 21.09
C SER A 79 -23.02 -45.48 20.03
N ASN A 80 -22.10 -45.43 19.06
CA ASN A 80 -22.03 -46.37 17.92
C ASN A 80 -20.95 -47.47 18.07
N PHE A 81 -20.46 -47.71 19.29
CA PHE A 81 -19.58 -48.86 19.57
C PHE A 81 -20.38 -50.17 19.64
N ILE A 82 -20.70 -50.73 18.47
CA ILE A 82 -21.03 -52.15 18.33
C ILE A 82 -19.72 -52.91 18.02
N PRO A 83 -19.27 -53.83 18.89
CA PRO A 83 -18.14 -54.72 18.60
C PRO A 83 -18.57 -55.78 17.59
N SER A 84 -18.56 -55.44 16.29
CA SER A 84 -18.81 -56.43 15.23
C SER A 84 -17.62 -57.37 15.10
N ALA A 85 -17.89 -58.68 15.15
CA ALA A 85 -16.84 -59.70 15.21
C ALA A 85 -16.15 -59.94 13.85
N TYR A 86 -14.90 -60.39 13.91
CA TYR A 86 -14.15 -60.88 12.76
C TYR A 86 -14.84 -62.10 12.11
N LEU A 87 -15.03 -62.06 10.79
CA LEU A 87 -14.98 -63.25 9.93
C LEU A 87 -14.21 -62.93 8.63
N PRO A 88 -13.49 -63.90 8.04
CA PRO A 88 -12.42 -63.62 7.07
C PRO A 88 -12.83 -63.73 5.59
N THR A 89 -11.90 -63.34 4.72
CA THR A 89 -11.93 -63.44 3.26
C THR A 89 -11.79 -64.86 2.70
N ALA A 90 -12.50 -65.12 1.59
CA ALA A 90 -12.27 -66.19 0.61
C ALA A 90 -12.77 -65.63 -0.75
N SER A 91 -11.93 -65.30 -1.74
CA SER A 91 -11.05 -66.12 -2.60
C SER A 91 -11.71 -66.48 -3.95
N GLU A 92 -11.24 -65.82 -5.01
CA GLU A 92 -11.01 -66.32 -6.38
C GLU A 92 -12.07 -67.15 -7.15
N SER A 93 -12.41 -66.70 -8.37
CA SER A 93 -12.20 -67.49 -9.59
C SER A 93 -12.15 -66.58 -10.84
N CYS A 94 -11.93 -67.13 -12.05
CA CYS A 94 -11.55 -66.35 -13.25
C CYS A 94 -12.13 -66.94 -14.56
N GLY A 95 -12.33 -66.08 -15.58
CA GLY A 95 -12.67 -66.44 -16.97
C GLY A 95 -14.18 -66.53 -17.30
N ALA A 96 -14.61 -66.55 -18.57
CA ALA A 96 -13.93 -66.23 -19.84
C ALA A 96 -14.96 -66.09 -21.01
N CYS A 97 -14.50 -65.58 -22.17
CA CYS A 97 -15.08 -65.70 -23.53
C CYS A 97 -16.33 -64.88 -23.97
N ALA A 98 -16.39 -64.66 -25.29
CA ALA A 98 -17.44 -64.09 -26.16
C ALA A 98 -17.53 -64.98 -27.44
N PRO A 99 -18.14 -64.63 -28.61
CA PRO A 99 -19.05 -63.52 -29.02
C PRO A 99 -20.37 -64.10 -29.67
N ASP A 100 -20.99 -63.76 -30.82
CA ASP A 100 -20.80 -62.78 -31.93
C ASP A 100 -22.03 -62.64 -32.91
N LEU A 101 -21.98 -61.63 -33.81
CA LEU A 101 -22.58 -61.47 -35.16
C LEU A 101 -24.12 -61.32 -35.48
N ALA A 102 -24.34 -60.80 -36.72
CA ALA A 102 -25.56 -60.63 -37.57
C ALA A 102 -26.43 -59.34 -37.34
N ALA A 103 -26.81 -58.48 -38.32
CA ALA A 103 -27.16 -58.54 -39.76
C ALA A 103 -28.66 -58.91 -40.03
N GLU A 104 -29.43 -58.38 -40.99
CA GLU A 104 -29.24 -57.40 -42.09
C GLU A 104 -30.61 -56.90 -42.69
N THR A 105 -30.62 -55.87 -43.58
CA THR A 105 -31.62 -55.66 -44.70
C THR A 105 -33.09 -55.27 -44.24
N GLU A 106 -34.01 -54.56 -44.96
CA GLU A 106 -34.45 -54.59 -46.37
C GLU A 106 -35.33 -53.38 -46.90
N ARG A 107 -35.01 -52.83 -48.11
CA ARG A 107 -35.85 -52.21 -49.22
C ARG A 107 -37.02 -51.18 -48.93
N VAL A 108 -37.74 -50.51 -49.88
CA VAL A 108 -37.78 -50.45 -51.38
C VAL A 108 -38.35 -49.09 -51.94
N ALA A 109 -38.01 -48.72 -53.19
CA ALA A 109 -38.69 -47.89 -54.25
C ALA A 109 -39.43 -46.54 -53.90
N SER A 110 -39.63 -45.56 -54.80
CA SER A 110 -39.89 -45.62 -56.26
C SER A 110 -39.49 -44.34 -57.06
N GLU A 111 -39.92 -44.24 -58.33
CA GLU A 111 -39.23 -43.53 -59.43
C GLU A 111 -39.85 -42.20 -59.95
N ILE A 112 -38.95 -41.26 -60.31
CA ILE A 112 -38.85 -40.43 -61.54
C ILE A 112 -40.13 -39.82 -62.19
N THR A 113 -40.23 -38.48 -62.20
CA THR A 113 -40.63 -37.54 -63.32
C THR A 113 -40.92 -36.14 -62.74
N ASP A 114 -40.75 -34.98 -63.40
CA ASP A 114 -40.01 -34.59 -64.63
C ASP A 114 -39.69 -33.07 -64.58
N GLU A 115 -38.83 -32.58 -65.47
CA GLU A 115 -38.64 -31.18 -65.94
C GLU A 115 -38.91 -29.99 -64.96
N GLY A 116 -37.82 -29.38 -64.47
CA GLY A 116 -37.61 -27.93 -64.62
C GLY A 116 -37.83 -26.98 -63.42
N ARG A 117 -36.85 -26.08 -63.24
CA ARG A 117 -36.98 -24.73 -62.64
C ARG A 117 -37.15 -24.63 -61.11
N LEU A 118 -36.27 -25.28 -60.32
CA LEU A 118 -36.20 -25.07 -58.85
C LEU A 118 -34.81 -24.72 -58.28
N ASP A 119 -33.72 -24.86 -59.03
CA ASP A 119 -32.34 -24.78 -58.50
C ASP A 119 -32.00 -23.45 -57.82
N SER A 120 -32.41 -22.32 -58.40
CA SER A 120 -32.05 -20.97 -57.92
C SER A 120 -32.48 -20.69 -56.47
N ALA A 121 -33.60 -21.26 -56.01
CA ALA A 121 -34.06 -21.09 -54.63
C ALA A 121 -33.23 -21.93 -53.65
N MET A 122 -32.86 -23.15 -54.05
CA MET A 122 -32.03 -24.04 -53.23
C MET A 122 -30.59 -23.55 -53.16
N GLU A 123 -30.03 -23.05 -54.26
CA GLU A 123 -28.71 -22.43 -54.32
C GLU A 123 -28.64 -21.16 -53.45
N THR A 124 -29.65 -20.27 -53.54
CA THR A 124 -29.76 -19.09 -52.66
C THR A 124 -29.83 -19.50 -51.17
N SER A 125 -30.58 -20.55 -50.85
CA SER A 125 -30.70 -21.06 -49.48
C SER A 125 -29.37 -21.66 -48.98
N MET A 126 -28.65 -22.41 -49.82
CA MET A 126 -27.33 -22.93 -49.50
C MET A 126 -26.31 -21.80 -49.29
N MET A 127 -26.33 -20.75 -50.10
CA MET A 127 -25.48 -19.57 -49.89
C MET A 127 -25.78 -18.88 -48.55
N ALA A 128 -27.05 -18.63 -48.22
CA ALA A 128 -27.43 -18.00 -46.95
C ALA A 128 -27.07 -18.85 -45.71
N VAL A 129 -27.11 -20.17 -45.81
CA VAL A 129 -26.61 -21.09 -44.76
C VAL A 129 -25.08 -21.03 -44.67
N HIS A 130 -24.38 -20.99 -45.81
CA HIS A 130 -22.92 -20.93 -45.86
C HIS A 130 -22.37 -19.58 -45.36
N GLU A 131 -23.07 -18.48 -45.62
CA GLU A 131 -22.80 -17.16 -45.03
C GLU A 131 -23.02 -17.16 -43.52
N ASN A 132 -24.12 -17.73 -43.01
CA ASN A 132 -24.34 -17.88 -41.56
C ASN A 132 -23.24 -18.72 -40.89
N ILE A 133 -22.79 -19.81 -41.52
CA ILE A 133 -21.67 -20.63 -41.03
C ILE A 133 -20.35 -19.84 -41.05
N HIS A 134 -20.12 -19.02 -42.07
CA HIS A 134 -18.95 -18.13 -42.14
C HIS A 134 -18.97 -17.06 -41.04
N MET A 135 -20.09 -16.36 -40.87
CA MET A 135 -20.33 -15.37 -39.81
C MET A 135 -20.14 -15.96 -38.41
N LEU A 136 -20.68 -17.17 -38.16
CA LEU A 136 -20.48 -17.90 -36.90
C LEU A 136 -19.02 -18.32 -36.69
N SER A 137 -18.27 -18.62 -37.76
CA SER A 137 -16.83 -18.89 -37.68
C SER A 137 -16.03 -17.64 -37.33
N GLU A 138 -16.30 -16.50 -37.96
CA GLU A 138 -15.62 -15.22 -37.68
C GLU A 138 -15.91 -14.71 -36.27
N GLU A 139 -17.17 -14.71 -35.81
CA GLU A 139 -17.50 -14.28 -34.46
C GLU A 139 -16.94 -15.25 -33.40
N LYS A 140 -16.86 -16.55 -33.69
CA LYS A 140 -16.16 -17.53 -32.83
C LYS A 140 -14.65 -17.27 -32.74
N GLN A 141 -14.01 -16.87 -33.83
CA GLN A 141 -12.60 -16.45 -33.83
C GLN A 141 -12.41 -15.15 -33.03
N ARG A 142 -13.35 -14.20 -33.16
CA ARG A 142 -13.37 -12.94 -32.41
C ARG A 142 -13.50 -13.17 -30.90
N ILE A 143 -14.42 -14.04 -30.48
CA ILE A 143 -14.59 -14.45 -29.08
C ILE A 143 -13.29 -15.03 -28.53
N MET A 144 -12.66 -15.98 -29.23
CA MET A 144 -11.38 -16.58 -28.82
C MET A 144 -10.25 -15.55 -28.66
N LEU A 145 -10.19 -14.53 -29.54
CA LEU A 145 -9.22 -13.44 -29.44
C LEU A 145 -9.51 -12.52 -28.24
N LEU A 146 -10.78 -12.24 -27.95
CA LEU A 146 -11.20 -11.45 -26.79
C LEU A 146 -10.94 -12.18 -25.47
N GLU A 147 -11.24 -13.47 -25.38
CA GLU A 147 -10.91 -14.34 -24.23
C GLU A 147 -9.41 -14.33 -23.94
N ARG A 148 -8.57 -14.53 -24.96
CA ARG A 148 -7.11 -14.48 -24.83
C ARG A 148 -6.61 -13.09 -24.39
N THR A 149 -7.24 -12.03 -24.89
CA THR A 149 -6.90 -10.65 -24.52
C THR A 149 -7.30 -10.34 -23.07
N LEU A 150 -8.45 -10.85 -22.62
CA LEU A 150 -8.92 -10.75 -21.25
C LEU A 150 -7.97 -11.47 -20.29
N GLN A 151 -7.60 -12.72 -20.57
CA GLN A 151 -6.65 -13.49 -19.75
C GLN A 151 -5.30 -12.76 -19.57
N LEU A 152 -4.74 -12.21 -20.66
CA LEU A 152 -3.51 -11.41 -20.60
C LEU A 152 -3.67 -10.13 -19.74
N LYS A 153 -4.87 -9.52 -19.75
CA LYS A 153 -5.16 -8.34 -18.92
C LYS A 153 -5.43 -8.69 -17.46
N GLU A 154 -6.03 -9.84 -17.17
CA GLU A 154 -6.18 -10.37 -15.82
C GLU A 154 -4.82 -10.74 -15.20
N GLU A 155 -3.93 -11.38 -15.97
CA GLU A 155 -2.56 -11.67 -15.53
C GLU A 155 -1.76 -10.37 -15.29
N GLU A 156 -1.84 -9.39 -16.19
CA GLU A 156 -1.21 -8.09 -15.98
C GLU A 156 -1.76 -7.37 -14.73
N ASN A 157 -3.07 -7.39 -14.52
CA ASN A 157 -3.72 -6.78 -13.36
C ASN A 157 -3.31 -7.49 -12.05
N LYS A 158 -3.25 -8.83 -12.04
CA LYS A 158 -2.73 -9.65 -10.92
C LYS A 158 -1.28 -9.30 -10.59
N ARG A 159 -0.41 -9.20 -11.61
CA ARG A 159 1.00 -8.78 -11.49
C ARG A 159 1.14 -7.36 -10.93
N LEU A 160 0.31 -6.43 -11.38
CA LEU A 160 0.29 -5.04 -10.89
C LEU A 160 -0.17 -4.97 -9.43
N ASN A 161 -1.23 -5.71 -9.05
CA ASN A 161 -1.69 -5.79 -7.66
C ASN A 161 -0.62 -6.41 -6.74
N GLN A 162 0.06 -7.50 -7.15
CA GLN A 162 1.16 -8.08 -6.39
C GLN A 162 2.29 -7.06 -6.18
N ARG A 163 2.64 -6.28 -7.22
CA ARG A 163 3.63 -5.20 -7.12
C ARG A 163 3.17 -4.09 -6.16
N LEU A 164 1.91 -3.66 -6.22
CA LEU A 164 1.33 -2.66 -5.32
C LEU A 164 1.35 -3.13 -3.86
N MET A 165 0.96 -4.38 -3.59
CA MET A 165 0.99 -4.98 -2.25
C MET A 165 2.43 -5.03 -1.69
N SER A 166 3.39 -5.49 -2.49
CA SER A 166 4.81 -5.53 -2.07
C SER A 166 5.38 -4.13 -1.79
N GLN A 167 5.02 -3.12 -2.60
CA GLN A 167 5.44 -1.73 -2.39
C GLN A 167 4.84 -1.17 -1.09
N SER A 168 3.54 -1.34 -0.87
CA SER A 168 2.85 -0.88 0.34
C SER A 168 3.50 -1.44 1.62
N MET A 169 3.71 -2.75 1.68
CA MET A 169 4.31 -3.43 2.85
C MET A 169 5.77 -3.03 3.07
N SER A 170 6.57 -2.87 2.01
CA SER A 170 7.96 -2.40 2.12
C SER A 170 8.07 -1.02 2.80
N SER A 171 7.08 -0.15 2.58
CA SER A 171 7.07 1.21 3.12
C SER A 171 6.79 1.29 4.62
N VAL A 172 6.25 0.23 5.24
CA VAL A 172 5.91 0.21 6.68
C VAL A 172 7.12 -0.18 7.52
N SER A 173 7.84 -1.24 7.12
CA SER A 173 8.98 -1.79 7.87
C SER A 173 10.12 -0.79 8.10
N SER A 174 10.28 0.21 7.22
CA SER A 174 11.36 1.20 7.33
C SER A 174 11.09 2.30 8.37
N ARG A 175 9.82 2.68 8.61
CA ARG A 175 9.44 3.91 9.33
C ARG A 175 9.82 3.95 10.81
N HIS A 176 10.19 2.81 11.38
CA HIS A 176 10.55 2.63 12.79
C HIS A 176 11.88 1.90 12.98
N SER A 177 12.74 1.81 11.95
CA SER A 177 14.03 1.13 12.12
C SER A 177 14.91 1.90 13.11
N GLU A 178 15.37 1.24 14.18
CA GLU A 178 16.26 1.81 15.21
C GLU A 178 17.72 1.98 14.72
N LYS A 179 17.89 2.20 13.42
CA LYS A 179 19.18 2.34 12.73
C LYS A 179 19.57 3.81 12.67
N ILE A 180 20.76 4.13 13.16
CA ILE A 180 21.34 5.47 13.07
C ILE A 180 21.80 5.71 11.63
N ALA A 181 21.28 6.77 11.00
CA ALA A 181 21.81 7.26 9.74
C ALA A 181 23.21 7.87 9.96
N ILE A 182 24.11 7.66 9.00
CA ILE A 182 25.51 8.15 9.05
C ILE A 182 25.88 9.02 7.83
N ARG A 183 24.95 9.18 6.88
CA ARG A 183 25.13 9.92 5.63
C ARG A 183 23.77 10.28 5.04
N ASP A 184 23.75 11.21 4.09
CA ASP A 184 22.61 11.51 3.22
C ASP A 184 21.29 11.86 3.96
N PHE A 185 21.41 12.38 5.19
CA PHE A 185 20.35 12.57 6.17
C PHE A 185 19.08 13.24 5.63
N GLN A 186 17.91 12.68 5.90
CA GLN A 186 16.59 13.19 5.57
C GLN A 186 15.77 13.56 6.81
N VAL A 187 14.63 14.24 6.60
CA VAL A 187 13.68 14.53 7.67
C VAL A 187 13.04 13.22 8.13
N GLY A 188 13.06 12.97 9.43
CA GLY A 188 12.62 11.73 10.05
C GLY A 188 13.74 10.73 10.37
N ASP A 189 14.98 10.96 9.93
CA ASP A 189 16.09 10.06 10.23
C ASP A 189 16.48 10.10 11.72
N LEU A 190 16.80 8.92 12.27
CA LEU A 190 17.47 8.78 13.57
C LEU A 190 18.96 9.06 13.39
N VAL A 191 19.52 9.98 14.19
CA VAL A 191 20.91 10.42 14.10
C VAL A 191 21.60 10.44 15.47
N LEU A 192 22.89 10.11 15.47
CA LEU A 192 23.78 10.33 16.60
C LEU A 192 24.35 11.75 16.52
N ILE A 193 24.14 12.52 17.58
CA ILE A 193 24.61 13.89 17.73
C ILE A 193 25.75 13.87 18.74
N ILE A 194 26.93 14.34 18.35
CA ILE A 194 28.16 14.35 19.15
C ILE A 194 28.64 15.77 19.39
N LEU A 195 29.35 16.01 20.50
CA LEU A 195 30.12 17.23 20.69
C LEU A 195 31.42 17.17 19.87
N ASP A 196 31.65 18.13 18.98
CA ASP A 196 32.93 18.30 18.29
C ASP A 196 33.72 19.43 18.98
N GLU A 197 34.82 19.06 19.63
CA GLU A 197 35.69 19.99 20.38
C GLU A 197 36.43 20.97 19.47
N ARG A 198 36.73 20.59 18.21
CA ARG A 198 37.43 21.46 17.24
C ARG A 198 36.57 22.65 16.88
N HIS A 199 35.28 22.38 16.66
CA HIS A 199 34.29 23.39 16.32
C HIS A 199 33.60 23.98 17.56
N ASP A 200 33.70 23.34 18.73
CA ASP A 200 33.05 23.72 20.00
C ASP A 200 31.52 23.81 19.86
N ASN A 201 30.97 22.91 19.05
CA ASN A 201 29.56 22.83 18.67
C ASN A 201 29.15 21.35 18.60
N TYR A 202 27.84 21.09 18.71
CA TYR A 202 27.31 19.76 18.43
C TYR A 202 27.14 19.55 16.93
N VAL A 203 27.49 18.37 16.45
CA VAL A 203 27.38 17.94 15.04
C VAL A 203 26.72 16.56 14.97
N LEU A 204 26.10 16.24 13.83
CA LEU A 204 25.71 14.86 13.55
C LEU A 204 26.97 14.04 13.21
N PHE A 205 27.10 12.85 13.79
CA PHE A 205 28.13 11.89 13.39
C PHE A 205 27.89 11.47 11.94
N THR A 206 28.89 11.66 11.08
CA THR A 206 28.81 11.29 9.66
C THR A 206 30.12 10.76 9.12
N VAL A 207 30.03 9.91 8.10
CA VAL A 207 31.17 9.46 7.28
C VAL A 207 31.41 10.34 6.04
N SER A 208 30.62 11.40 5.85
CA SER A 208 30.81 12.39 4.78
C SER A 208 31.81 13.49 5.17
N PRO A 209 32.49 14.12 4.19
CA PRO A 209 33.31 15.32 4.43
C PRO A 209 32.47 16.58 4.73
N THR A 210 31.17 16.55 4.42
CA THR A 210 30.24 17.64 4.70
C THR A 210 29.86 17.69 6.18
N LEU A 211 30.05 18.84 6.82
CA LEU A 211 29.67 19.04 8.23
C LEU A 211 28.15 19.29 8.38
N TYR A 212 27.58 18.77 9.48
CA TYR A 212 26.16 18.88 9.84
C TYR A 212 26.04 19.41 11.27
N PHE A 213 26.00 20.73 11.45
CA PHE A 213 25.91 21.39 12.76
C PHE A 213 24.49 21.36 13.32
N LEU A 214 24.34 21.10 14.61
CA LEU A 214 23.06 21.20 15.30
C LEU A 214 22.59 22.67 15.41
N HIS A 215 21.29 22.91 15.23
CA HIS A 215 20.68 24.21 15.41
C HIS A 215 20.59 24.59 16.90
N SER A 216 20.83 25.86 17.25
CA SER A 216 20.81 26.33 18.64
C SER A 216 19.45 26.14 19.34
N GLU A 217 18.34 26.23 18.60
CA GLU A 217 16.98 25.93 19.10
C GLU A 217 16.83 24.48 19.59
N SER A 218 17.54 23.53 18.97
CA SER A 218 17.47 22.11 19.33
C SER A 218 18.29 21.76 20.58
N LEU A 219 19.17 22.64 21.05
CA LEU A 219 20.01 22.38 22.22
C LEU A 219 19.16 22.18 23.48
N THR A 220 18.25 23.12 23.76
CA THR A 220 17.34 23.06 24.91
C THR A 220 16.41 21.84 24.84
N ALA A 221 15.95 21.48 23.64
CA ALA A 221 15.09 20.31 23.45
C ALA A 221 15.83 18.98 23.72
N LEU A 222 17.14 18.92 23.52
CA LEU A 222 18.00 17.73 23.66
C LEU A 222 18.77 17.68 24.99
N ASP A 223 18.45 18.55 25.95
CA ASP A 223 19.17 18.76 27.22
C ASP A 223 20.68 19.08 27.04
N LEU A 224 21.04 19.72 25.93
CA LEU A 224 22.42 20.07 25.58
C LEU A 224 22.77 21.50 25.98
N LYS A 225 23.93 21.68 26.62
CA LYS A 225 24.43 22.99 27.07
C LYS A 225 25.35 23.63 26.03
N PRO A 226 25.16 24.91 25.66
CA PRO A 226 25.98 25.61 24.65
C PRO A 226 27.35 26.07 25.17
N ALA A 227 27.48 26.40 26.45
CA ALA A 227 28.71 26.98 27.02
C ALA A 227 29.68 25.91 27.54
N SER A 228 30.97 26.23 27.59
CA SER A 228 31.98 25.43 28.27
C SER A 228 32.13 25.93 29.72
N GLY A 229 32.17 25.03 30.70
CA GLY A 229 32.16 25.36 32.14
C GLY A 229 31.28 24.45 33.02
N ALA A 230 30.44 23.61 32.41
CA ALA A 230 29.84 22.44 33.04
C ALA A 230 30.13 21.20 32.17
N SER A 231 30.00 20.01 32.72
CA SER A 231 30.12 18.75 31.96
C SER A 231 29.08 18.71 30.84
N ARG A 232 29.49 19.04 29.62
CA ARG A 232 28.66 18.88 28.43
C ARG A 232 28.45 17.38 28.19
N ARG A 233 27.23 17.01 27.80
CA ARG A 233 26.91 15.63 27.42
C ARG A 233 27.69 15.30 26.13
N PRO A 234 28.51 14.24 26.07
CA PRO A 234 29.39 14.01 24.92
C PRO A 234 28.61 13.64 23.65
N TRP A 235 27.46 12.96 23.80
CA TRP A 235 26.57 12.61 22.71
C TRP A 235 25.12 12.40 23.15
N VAL A 236 24.18 12.52 22.20
CA VAL A 236 22.74 12.23 22.37
C VAL A 236 22.18 11.67 21.05
N LEU A 237 21.07 10.95 21.13
CA LEU A 237 20.33 10.47 19.96
C LEU A 237 19.14 11.39 19.69
N GLY A 238 18.97 11.81 18.44
CA GLY A 238 17.89 12.70 18.02
C GLY A 238 17.26 12.27 16.70
N LYS A 239 16.08 12.82 16.41
CA LYS A 239 15.38 12.66 15.13
C LYS A 239 15.47 13.96 14.33
N VAL A 240 15.88 13.90 13.07
CA VAL A 240 16.02 15.07 12.20
C VAL A 240 14.64 15.64 11.85
N MET A 241 14.46 16.95 12.07
CA MET A 241 13.23 17.70 11.75
C MET A 241 13.40 18.60 10.53
N GLU A 242 14.51 19.32 10.44
CA GLU A 242 14.79 20.27 9.36
C GLU A 242 16.29 20.25 9.03
N LYS A 243 16.66 20.48 7.77
CA LYS A 243 18.04 20.75 7.34
C LYS A 243 18.10 21.96 6.42
N GLU A 244 18.98 22.89 6.74
CA GLU A 244 19.26 24.11 5.97
C GLU A 244 20.68 23.98 5.40
N TYR A 245 20.89 24.39 4.14
CA TYR A 245 22.23 24.47 3.56
C TYR A 245 22.84 25.85 3.77
N CYS A 246 24.04 25.90 4.34
CA CYS A 246 24.70 27.12 4.79
C CYS A 246 26.10 27.26 4.16
N GLN A 247 26.60 28.50 4.13
CA GLN A 247 27.98 28.80 3.76
C GLN A 247 28.58 29.85 4.70
N ALA A 248 29.83 29.64 5.11
CA ALA A 248 30.56 30.54 5.99
C ALA A 248 30.93 31.87 5.28
N LYS A 249 30.15 32.92 5.53
CA LYS A 249 30.39 34.28 4.96
C LYS A 249 31.46 35.11 5.69
N LYS A 250 32.04 34.61 6.79
CA LYS A 250 33.07 35.28 7.60
C LYS A 250 34.15 34.27 8.00
N ALA A 251 35.42 34.67 7.98
CA ALA A 251 36.53 33.83 8.43
C ALA A 251 36.39 33.50 9.92
N GLN A 252 36.26 34.53 10.77
CA GLN A 252 35.86 34.33 12.16
C GLN A 252 34.34 34.17 12.24
N ASN A 253 33.88 32.96 12.59
CA ASN A 253 32.46 32.62 12.74
C ASN A 253 32.23 31.61 13.87
N ARG A 254 30.99 31.52 14.36
CA ARG A 254 30.62 30.69 15.52
C ARG A 254 30.81 29.17 15.36
N PHE A 255 31.04 28.70 14.13
CA PHE A 255 31.26 27.29 13.82
C PHE A 255 32.75 26.95 13.69
N LYS A 256 33.65 27.94 13.81
CA LYS A 256 35.12 27.81 13.69
C LYS A 256 35.62 27.20 12.35
N VAL A 257 34.79 27.20 11.30
CA VAL A 257 35.15 26.73 9.94
C VAL A 257 35.76 27.84 9.08
N PRO A 258 36.60 27.54 8.07
CA PRO A 258 37.13 28.54 7.13
C PRO A 258 36.04 29.32 6.35
N LEU A 259 36.37 30.52 5.89
CA LEU A 259 35.50 31.29 4.98
C LEU A 259 35.23 30.50 3.69
N GLY A 260 34.01 30.57 3.19
CA GLY A 260 33.57 29.86 1.99
C GLY A 260 33.17 28.40 2.22
N THR A 261 33.49 27.79 3.37
CA THR A 261 33.08 26.42 3.73
C THR A 261 31.56 26.28 3.67
N LYS A 262 31.08 25.22 3.00
CA LYS A 262 29.66 24.86 2.90
C LYS A 262 29.35 23.72 3.86
N PHE A 263 28.22 23.79 4.54
CA PHE A 263 27.80 22.84 5.58
C PHE A 263 26.28 22.84 5.73
N TYR A 264 25.71 21.87 6.43
CA TYR A 264 24.31 21.89 6.82
C TYR A 264 24.14 22.36 8.26
N ARG A 265 23.03 23.06 8.53
CA ARG A 265 22.52 23.36 9.86
C ARG A 265 21.22 22.57 10.07
N VAL A 266 21.16 21.75 11.11
CA VAL A 266 20.13 20.71 11.28
C VAL A 266 19.33 20.96 12.56
N LYS A 267 18.00 21.01 12.48
CA LYS A 267 17.14 20.93 13.66
C LYS A 267 16.82 19.47 13.95
N ALA A 268 16.94 19.08 15.20
CA ALA A 268 16.55 17.77 15.71
C ALA A 268 15.75 17.88 17.02
N VAL A 269 15.04 16.80 17.36
CA VAL A 269 14.33 16.60 18.63
C VAL A 269 14.80 15.31 19.29
N PRO A 270 14.61 15.11 20.62
CA PRO A 270 14.95 13.86 21.30
C PRO A 270 14.35 12.63 20.63
N TRP A 271 15.15 11.57 20.49
CA TRP A 271 14.59 10.26 20.25
C TRP A 271 14.12 9.65 21.58
N ASN A 272 12.92 10.04 22.01
CA ASN A 272 12.27 9.44 23.17
C ASN A 272 11.69 8.07 22.78
N LYS A 273 12.46 7.00 23.01
CA LYS A 273 11.93 5.64 23.08
C LYS A 273 11.03 5.53 24.31
N LYS A 274 9.72 5.76 24.12
CA LYS A 274 8.71 5.29 25.09
C LYS A 274 8.79 3.77 25.10
N VAL A 275 9.31 3.24 26.20
CA VAL A 275 9.25 1.83 26.59
C VAL A 275 7.90 1.61 27.29
#